data_AF-A0A7C0ZFB3-F1
#
_entry.id   AF-A0A7C0ZFB3-F1
#
_cell.length_a   1.000
_cell.length_b   1.000
_cell.length_c   1.000
_cell.angle_alpha   90.00
_cell.angle_beta   90.00
_cell.angle_gamma   90.00
#
_symmetry.space_group_name_H-M   'P 1'
#
loop_
_entity.id
_entity.type
_entity.pdbx_description
1 polymer ?
#
loop_
_entity_poly.entity_id
_entity_poly.type
_entity_poly.pdbx_seq_one_letter_code
_entity_poly.pdbx_strand_id
1 'polypeptide(L)'
;MAFLVVVFCIFIMGGGFYNLLKNPPSTIALGGGFSSLHPYPSEQTSTEAWVVMMLNGLAILGFYSAHRSTRILYDRGSANRWLVGGIFLILVGFWGQYILLRVKLGLL
;
A
#
# COMPACT_ATOMS: atom_id res chain seq x y z
N MET A 1 19.33 2.91 -9.45
CA MET A 1 19.49 3.54 -8.12
C MET A 1 18.18 4.08 -7.56
N ALA A 2 17.48 5.01 -8.22
CA ALA A 2 16.22 5.59 -7.70
C ALA A 2 15.12 4.55 -7.39
N PHE A 3 14.96 3.52 -8.23
CA PHE A 3 13.98 2.45 -8.00
C PHE A 3 14.23 1.68 -6.69
N LEU A 4 15.50 1.36 -6.38
CA LEU A 4 15.85 0.65 -5.13
C LEU A 4 15.51 1.49 -3.90
N VAL A 5 15.74 2.81 -3.97
CA VAL A 5 15.38 3.73 -2.89
C VAL A 5 13.87 3.72 -2.67
N VAL A 6 13.06 3.76 -3.74
CA VAL A 6 11.60 3.70 -3.64
C VAL A 6 11.14 2.39 -2.99
N VAL A 7 11.67 1.24 -3.43
CA VAL A 7 11.35 -0.06 -2.84
C VAL A 7 11.73 -0.10 -1.36
N PHE A 8 12.90 0.44 -1.02
CA PHE A 8 13.36 0.51 0.37
C PHE A 8 12.48 1.42 1.23
N CYS A 9 12.02 2.57 0.72
CA CYS A 9 11.07 3.43 1.42
C CYS A 9 9.72 2.73 1.65
N ILE A 10 9.19 2.02 0.65
CA ILE A 10 7.95 1.24 0.79
C ILE A 10 8.13 0.15 1.87
N PHE A 11 9.27 -0.53 1.87
CA PHE A 11 9.59 -1.55 2.87
C PHE A 11 9.60 -0.97 4.29
N ILE A 12 10.23 0.19 4.49
CA ILE A 12 10.25 0.86 5.81
C ILE A 12 8.84 1.27 6.22
N MET A 13 8.10 1.95 5.33
CA MET A 13 6.75 2.45 5.62
C MET A 13 5.74 1.33 5.91
N GLY A 14 5.90 0.17 5.28
CA GLY A 14 5.03 -0.98 5.51
C GLY A 14 5.37 -1.82 6.74
N GLY A 15 6.36 -1.44 7.55
CA GLY A 15 6.74 -2.19 8.75
C GLY A 15 7.72 -3.34 8.49
N GLY A 16 8.52 -3.27 7.43
CA GLY A 16 9.46 -4.34 7.07
C GLY A 16 10.44 -4.72 8.18
N PHE A 17 10.94 -3.74 8.94
CA PHE A 17 11.75 -4.02 10.13
C PHE A 17 10.94 -4.67 11.25
N TYR A 18 9.70 -4.26 11.47
CA TYR A 18 8.82 -4.89 12.46
C TYR A 18 8.62 -6.37 12.13
N ASN A 19 8.34 -6.70 10.86
CA ASN A 19 8.23 -8.07 10.40
C ASN A 19 9.51 -8.88 10.63
N LEU A 20 10.69 -8.30 10.33
CA LEU A 20 11.96 -9.01 10.48
C LEU A 20 12.32 -9.26 11.95
N LEU A 21 12.06 -8.30 12.84
CA LEU A 21 12.43 -8.38 14.25
C LEU A 21 11.41 -9.20 15.07
N LYS A 22 10.11 -9.00 14.84
CA LYS A 22 9.04 -9.60 15.66
C LYS A 22 8.46 -10.87 15.05
N ASN A 23 8.67 -11.12 13.76
CA ASN A 23 8.09 -12.25 13.01
C ASN A 23 6.62 -12.52 13.38
N PRO A 24 5.73 -11.52 13.22
CA PRO A 24 4.35 -11.66 13.63
C PRO A 24 3.63 -12.72 12.79
N PRO A 25 2.67 -13.44 13.39
CA PRO A 25 1.87 -14.41 12.66
C PRO A 25 1.09 -13.73 11.52
N SER A 26 0.79 -14.49 10.47
CA SER A 26 0.03 -14.00 9.31
C SER A 26 -1.45 -13.79 9.61
N THR A 27 -1.98 -14.58 10.53
CA THR A 27 -3.36 -14.51 11.03
C THR A 27 -3.36 -14.68 12.55
N ILE A 28 -4.37 -14.08 13.19
CA ILE A 28 -4.61 -14.23 14.62
C ILE A 28 -6.02 -14.76 14.85
N ALA A 29 -6.20 -15.56 15.90
CA ALA A 29 -7.52 -16.02 16.32
C ALA A 29 -8.18 -14.92 17.16
N LEU A 30 -9.34 -14.44 16.72
CA LEU A 30 -10.12 -13.41 17.41
C LEU A 30 -11.51 -13.97 17.73
N GLY A 31 -11.80 -14.20 19.01
CA GLY A 31 -13.17 -14.39 19.54
C GLY A 31 -14.12 -15.30 18.76
N GLY A 32 -13.64 -16.36 18.09
CA GLY A 32 -14.46 -17.28 17.28
C GLY A 32 -14.15 -17.33 15.78
N GLY A 33 -13.20 -16.53 15.28
CA GLY A 33 -12.75 -16.56 13.89
C GLY A 33 -11.26 -16.25 13.69
N PHE A 34 -10.81 -16.25 12.43
CA PHE A 34 -9.45 -15.84 12.05
C PHE A 34 -9.49 -14.43 11.46
N SER A 35 -8.64 -13.54 11.98
CA SER A 35 -8.45 -12.19 11.44
C SER A 35 -7.01 -12.04 10.94
N SER A 36 -6.87 -11.46 9.74
CA SER A 36 -5.56 -11.04 9.21
C SER A 36 -5.13 -9.67 9.73
N LEU A 37 -5.97 -8.96 10.49
CA LEU A 37 -5.68 -7.65 11.07
C LEU A 37 -5.54 -7.78 12.59
N HIS A 38 -4.51 -7.15 13.14
CA HIS A 38 -4.31 -7.13 14.59
C HIS A 38 -5.20 -6.07 15.25
N PRO A 39 -5.93 -6.37 16.34
CA PRO A 39 -6.80 -5.40 17.02
C PRO A 39 -5.99 -4.29 17.71
N TYR A 40 -4.79 -4.62 18.22
CA TYR A 40 -3.96 -3.65 18.91
C TYR A 40 -3.27 -2.70 17.92
N PRO A 41 -3.34 -1.37 18.12
CA PRO A 41 -2.72 -0.39 17.21
C PRO A 41 -1.20 -0.50 17.12
N SER A 42 -0.55 -0.95 18.20
CA SER A 42 0.91 -1.12 18.30
C SER A 42 1.43 -2.41 17.66
N GLU A 43 0.53 -3.31 17.27
CA GLU A 43 0.88 -4.59 16.69
C GLU A 43 0.35 -4.72 15.27
N GLN A 44 1.02 -5.55 14.49
CA GLN A 44 0.78 -5.73 13.08
C GLN A 44 0.98 -7.22 12.74
N THR A 45 0.11 -7.78 11.89
CA THR A 45 0.34 -9.11 11.33
C THR A 45 1.26 -9.01 10.11
N SER A 46 1.91 -10.11 9.73
CA SER A 46 2.73 -10.10 8.52
C SER A 46 1.89 -9.83 7.26
N THR A 47 0.65 -10.33 7.21
CA THR A 47 -0.29 -10.06 6.11
C THR A 47 -0.65 -8.59 6.01
N GLU A 48 -0.92 -7.92 7.14
CA GLU A 48 -1.23 -6.50 7.18
C GLU A 48 -0.08 -5.66 6.61
N ALA A 49 1.15 -5.96 7.02
CA ALA A 49 2.34 -5.30 6.51
C ALA A 49 2.48 -5.43 4.97
N TRP A 50 2.31 -6.65 4.43
CA TRP A 50 2.37 -6.89 2.99
C TRP A 50 1.30 -6.14 2.20
N VAL A 51 0.06 -6.12 2.71
CA VAL A 51 -1.03 -5.37 2.09
C VAL A 51 -0.73 -3.87 2.11
N VAL A 52 -0.21 -3.34 3.22
CA VAL A 52 0.19 -1.92 3.32
C VAL A 52 1.31 -1.59 2.33
N MET A 53 2.33 -2.46 2.18
CA MET A 53 3.39 -2.26 1.19
C MET A 53 2.85 -2.25 -0.25
N MET A 54 1.95 -3.19 -0.58
CA MET A 54 1.35 -3.27 -1.91
C MET A 54 0.54 -2.00 -2.24
N LEU A 55 -0.30 -1.54 -1.31
CA LEU A 55 -1.10 -0.32 -1.48
C LEU A 55 -0.24 0.94 -1.63
N ASN A 56 0.86 1.05 -0.86
CA ASN A 56 1.84 2.13 -1.04
C ASN A 56 2.51 2.05 -2.42
N GLY A 57 2.87 0.84 -2.86
CA GLY A 57 3.42 0.62 -4.21
C GLY A 57 2.46 1.07 -5.31
N LEU A 58 1.18 0.75 -5.21
CA LEU A 58 0.15 1.21 -6.16
C LEU A 58 0.05 2.73 -6.20
N ALA A 59 0.01 3.39 -5.03
CA ALA A 59 -0.03 4.86 -4.98
C ALA A 59 1.18 5.50 -5.66
N ILE A 60 2.40 5.00 -5.38
CA ILE A 60 3.64 5.51 -5.98
C ILE A 60 3.68 5.26 -7.49
N LEU A 61 3.27 4.07 -7.95
CA LEU A 61 3.14 3.77 -9.38
C LEU A 61 2.11 4.68 -10.06
N GLY A 62 1.04 5.02 -9.35
CA GLY A 62 0.04 5.97 -9.82
C GLY A 62 0.62 7.39 -10.00
N PHE A 63 1.35 7.89 -9.01
CA PHE A 63 2.08 9.17 -9.12
C PHE A 63 3.11 9.16 -10.26
N TYR A 64 3.86 8.07 -10.42
CA TYR A 64 4.81 7.92 -11.52
C TYR A 64 4.11 7.94 -12.89
N SER A 65 2.96 7.27 -13.00
CA SER A 65 2.16 7.24 -14.23
C SER A 65 1.59 8.60 -14.58
N ALA A 66 1.09 9.34 -13.59
CA ALA A 66 0.63 10.73 -13.76
C ALA A 66 1.79 11.69 -14.11
N HIS A 67 2.98 11.49 -13.55
CA HIS A 67 4.16 12.25 -13.97
C HIS A 67 4.52 11.95 -15.43
N ARG A 68 4.48 10.67 -15.81
CA ARG A 68 4.79 10.23 -17.18
C ARG A 68 3.83 10.81 -18.20
N SER A 69 2.55 10.97 -17.88
CA SER A 69 1.58 11.58 -18.81
C SER A 69 1.94 13.01 -19.20
N THR A 70 2.56 13.79 -18.30
CA THR A 70 2.97 15.17 -18.59
C THR A 70 4.13 15.28 -19.58
N ARG A 71 4.90 14.20 -19.76
CA ARG A 71 6.08 14.16 -20.64
C ARG A 71 5.75 13.68 -22.06
N ILE A 72 4.51 13.29 -22.33
CA ILE A 72 4.06 12.83 -23.65
C ILE A 72 3.51 14.04 -24.42
N LEU A 73 4.31 14.57 -25.35
CA LEU A 73 3.99 15.80 -26.10
C LEU A 73 3.07 15.59 -27.31
N TYR A 74 3.23 14.48 -28.03
CA TYR A 74 2.64 14.33 -29.36
C TYR A 74 1.42 13.41 -29.41
N ASP A 75 1.29 12.47 -28.47
CA ASP A 75 0.18 11.53 -28.40
C ASP A 75 -0.72 11.82 -27.19
N ARG A 76 -1.74 12.66 -27.43
CA ARG A 76 -2.75 13.01 -26.41
C ARG A 76 -3.53 11.79 -25.91
N GLY A 77 -3.77 10.79 -26.76
CA GLY A 77 -4.48 9.58 -26.39
C GLY A 77 -3.67 8.74 -25.39
N SER A 78 -2.39 8.54 -25.66
CA SER A 78 -1.49 7.88 -24.72
C SER A 78 -1.29 8.67 -23.44
N ALA A 79 -1.10 10.00 -23.53
CA ALA A 79 -0.98 10.86 -22.34
C ALA A 79 -2.21 10.71 -21.42
N ASN A 80 -3.42 10.73 -21.99
CA ASN A 80 -4.64 10.57 -21.21
C ASN A 80 -4.74 9.18 -20.56
N ARG A 81 -4.36 8.09 -21.26
CA ARG A 81 -4.36 6.74 -20.67
C ARG A 81 -3.42 6.63 -19.48
N TRP A 82 -2.22 7.22 -19.57
CA TRP A 82 -1.26 7.25 -18.46
C TRP A 82 -1.78 8.07 -17.27
N LEU A 83 -2.46 9.19 -17.53
CA LEU A 83 -3.04 10.03 -16.49
C LEU A 83 -4.21 9.32 -15.79
N VAL A 84 -5.16 8.79 -16.54
CA VAL A 84 -6.34 8.09 -15.99
C VAL A 84 -5.92 6.85 -15.21
N GLY A 85 -5.00 6.05 -15.76
CA GLY A 85 -4.44 4.91 -15.04
C GLY A 85 -3.70 5.33 -13.77
N GLY A 86 -2.95 6.43 -13.83
CA GLY A 86 -2.25 6.98 -12.67
C GLY A 86 -3.21 7.42 -11.57
N ILE A 87 -4.26 8.17 -11.90
CA ILE A 87 -5.31 8.61 -10.98
C ILE A 87 -5.99 7.40 -10.35
N PHE A 88 -6.35 6.39 -11.15
CA PHE A 88 -6.97 5.17 -10.65
C PHE A 88 -6.10 4.44 -9.63
N LEU A 89 -4.80 4.28 -9.92
CA LEU A 89 -3.86 3.64 -9.00
C LEU A 89 -3.67 4.41 -7.69
N ILE A 90 -3.61 5.76 -7.76
CA ILE A 90 -3.56 6.62 -6.58
C ILE A 90 -4.82 6.40 -5.72
N LEU A 91 -6.00 6.42 -6.34
CA LEU A 91 -7.26 6.22 -5.64
C LEU A 91 -7.34 4.85 -4.96
N VAL A 92 -6.97 3.77 -5.67
CA VAL A 92 -6.94 2.42 -5.08
C VAL A 92 -5.97 2.35 -3.91
N GLY A 93 -4.77 2.92 -4.04
CA GLY A 93 -3.78 2.95 -2.97
C GLY A 93 -4.27 3.70 -1.73
N PHE A 94 -4.74 4.93 -1.90
CA PHE A 94 -5.23 5.77 -0.78
C PHE A 94 -6.50 5.22 -0.15
N TRP A 95 -7.49 4.85 -0.97
CA TRP A 95 -8.77 4.33 -0.49
C TRP A 95 -8.60 2.98 0.20
N GLY A 96 -7.74 2.10 -0.33
CA GLY A 96 -7.40 0.84 0.30
C GLY A 96 -6.77 1.03 1.68
N GLN A 97 -5.84 1.98 1.81
CA GLN A 97 -5.24 2.33 3.10
C GLN A 97 -6.28 2.86 4.09
N TYR A 98 -7.17 3.74 3.63
CA TYR A 98 -8.24 4.27 4.43
C TYR A 98 -9.18 3.17 4.95
N ILE A 99 -9.63 2.25 4.07
CA ILE A 99 -10.45 1.11 4.49
C ILE A 99 -9.71 0.27 5.53
N LEU A 100 -8.44 -0.05 5.29
CA LEU A 100 -7.65 -0.89 6.19
C LEU A 100 -7.58 -0.28 7.60
N LEU A 101 -7.29 1.03 7.69
CA LEU A 101 -7.31 1.76 8.95
C LEU A 101 -8.68 1.76 9.62
N ARG A 102 -9.75 1.97 8.84
CA ARG A 102 -11.12 1.97 9.37
C ARG A 102 -11.54 0.60 9.90
N VAL A 103 -11.18 -0.47 9.21
CA VAL A 103 -11.44 -1.84 9.69
C VAL A 103 -10.64 -2.10 10.96
N LYS A 104 -9.36 -1.74 11.00
CA LYS A 104 -8.52 -1.91 12.19
C LYS A 104 -9.07 -1.18 13.42
N LEU A 105 -9.52 0.07 13.25
CA LEU A 105 -10.15 0.84 14.33
C LEU A 105 -11.51 0.28 14.77
N GLY A 106 -12.22 -0.42 13.89
CA GLY A 106 -13.48 -1.08 14.23
C GLY A 106 -13.32 -2.45 14.91
N LEU A 107 -12.09 -2.97 15.03
CA LEU A 107 -11.78 -4.21 15.76
C LEU A 107 -11.49 -3.98 17.26
N LEU A 108 -11.34 -2.72 17.67
CA LEU A 108 -11.23 -2.29 19.07
C LEU A 108 -12.60 -2.25 19.74
#